data_AF-A0A1C6UM79-F1
#
_entry.id   AF-A0A1C6UM79-F1
#
_cell.length_a   1.000
_cell.length_b   1.000
_cell.length_c   1.000
_cell.angle_alpha   90.00
_cell.angle_beta   90.00
_cell.angle_gamma   90.00
#
_symmetry.space_group_name_H-M   'P 1'
#
loop_
_entity.id
_entity.type
_entity.pdbx_description
1 polymer ?
#
loop_
_entity_poly.entity_id
_entity_poly.type
_entity_poly.pdbx_seq_one_letter_code
_entity_poly.pdbx_strand_id
1 'polypeptide(L)'
;MSAATGDGEPPDVPSGPSPLDAVPDMRATAKWLVAAAAAVGSLLLGVGPLTAVGRVGTAGDALWAFVGLVVALAGVGVGIWFAAEALTPPVTTLATLDTPALAGLRARIGTDPGAFYGPFGDSVTDLRAGVTTHAAAAAQLAILLSQERDPTTRTVLDQALRDAQANERLARQLQRRLLEFVHVWQVRQALRRSRIATLAAMAVVALGAVLFLLATADRPVATPAPTPSPSNSAPPR
;
A
#
# COMPACT_ATOMS: atom_id res chain seq x y z
N MET A 1 -15.85 46.19 41.75
CA MET A 1 -14.81 45.13 41.70
C MET A 1 -15.46 43.88 41.14
N SER A 2 -15.35 43.68 39.83
CA SER A 2 -15.83 42.46 39.14
C SER A 2 -14.75 41.38 39.25
N ALA A 3 -15.13 40.22 39.78
CA ALA A 3 -14.33 39.01 39.65
C ALA A 3 -14.53 38.49 38.23
N ALA A 4 -13.47 38.50 37.42
CA ALA A 4 -13.43 37.81 36.15
C ALA A 4 -13.23 36.31 36.42
N THR A 5 -14.26 35.54 36.14
CA THR A 5 -14.19 34.09 36.00
C THR A 5 -13.30 33.78 34.80
N GLY A 6 -12.10 33.26 35.06
CA GLY A 6 -11.26 32.66 34.03
C GLY A 6 -11.78 31.27 33.73
N ASP A 7 -12.44 31.12 32.58
CA ASP A 7 -12.81 29.82 32.03
C ASP A 7 -11.53 29.04 31.71
N GLY A 8 -11.29 27.99 32.50
CA GLY A 8 -10.21 27.03 32.27
C GLY A 8 -10.58 26.12 31.11
N GLU A 9 -10.22 26.53 29.89
CA GLU A 9 -10.16 25.65 28.73
C GLU A 9 -9.15 24.53 29.04
N PRO A 10 -9.54 23.24 29.00
CA PRO A 10 -8.58 22.15 29.18
C PRO A 10 -7.53 22.23 28.07
N PRO A 11 -6.23 22.02 28.38
CA PRO A 11 -5.19 22.10 27.35
C PRO A 11 -5.47 21.07 26.26
N ASP A 12 -5.58 21.54 25.02
CA ASP A 12 -5.60 20.71 23.82
C ASP A 12 -4.42 19.76 23.88
N VAL A 13 -4.70 18.49 24.18
CA VAL A 13 -3.71 17.43 24.13
C VAL A 13 -3.37 17.30 22.64
N PRO A 14 -2.12 17.55 22.20
CA PRO A 14 -1.77 17.45 20.79
C PRO A 14 -2.09 16.03 20.32
N SER A 15 -3.10 15.94 19.47
CA SER A 15 -3.42 14.70 18.76
C SER A 15 -2.20 14.37 17.94
N GLY A 16 -1.45 13.33 18.35
CA GLY A 16 -0.31 12.85 17.59
C GLY A 16 -0.72 12.55 16.14
N PRO A 17 0.22 12.63 15.18
CA PRO A 17 -0.10 12.48 13.76
C PRO A 17 -0.92 11.21 13.54
N SER A 18 -2.14 11.39 13.03
CA SER A 18 -3.02 10.26 12.77
C SER A 18 -2.44 9.52 11.57
N PRO A 19 -2.39 8.18 11.57
CA PRO A 19 -2.02 7.41 10.39
C PRO A 19 -2.87 7.76 9.15
N LEU A 20 -4.05 8.35 9.35
CA LEU A 20 -4.93 8.85 8.30
C LEU A 20 -4.38 10.11 7.59
N ASP A 21 -3.50 10.88 8.26
CA ASP A 21 -2.84 12.05 7.68
C ASP A 21 -1.79 11.66 6.62
N ALA A 22 -1.39 10.38 6.56
CA ALA A 22 -0.49 9.87 5.52
C ALA A 22 -1.22 9.56 4.19
N VAL A 23 -2.56 9.50 4.19
CA VAL A 23 -3.36 9.14 3.00
C VAL A 23 -3.22 10.18 1.87
N PRO A 24 -3.28 11.51 2.12
CA PRO A 24 -3.02 12.53 1.10
C PRO A 24 -1.63 12.42 0.48
N ASP A 25 -0.59 12.17 1.28
CA ASP A 25 0.79 12.04 0.82
C ASP A 25 1.00 10.79 -0.04
N MET A 26 0.35 9.68 0.32
CA MET A 26 0.34 8.46 -0.50
C MET A 26 -0.35 8.70 -1.85
N ARG A 27 -1.47 9.43 -1.87
CA ARG A 27 -2.16 9.81 -3.13
C ARG A 27 -1.31 10.74 -3.99
N ALA A 28 -0.61 11.70 -3.39
CA ALA A 28 0.29 12.59 -4.10
C ALA A 28 1.44 11.80 -4.75
N THR A 29 2.07 10.90 -3.99
CA THR A 29 3.14 10.03 -4.49
C THR A 29 2.66 9.12 -5.63
N ALA A 30 1.46 8.54 -5.50
CA ALA A 30 0.88 7.71 -6.56
C ALA A 30 0.63 8.51 -7.85
N LYS A 31 0.11 9.75 -7.76
CA LYS A 31 -0.08 10.63 -8.92
C LYS A 31 1.24 10.88 -9.65
N TRP A 32 2.31 11.16 -8.91
CA TRP A 32 3.63 11.40 -9.49
C TRP A 32 4.23 10.16 -10.15
N LEU A 33 4.05 8.97 -9.56
CA LEU A 33 4.48 7.72 -10.19
C LEU A 33 3.74 7.44 -11.50
N VAL A 34 2.42 7.67 -11.54
CA VAL A 34 1.63 7.53 -12.77
C VAL A 34 2.07 8.55 -13.82
N ALA A 35 2.32 9.81 -13.44
CA ALA A 35 2.81 10.84 -14.35
C ALA A 35 4.19 10.49 -14.92
N ALA A 36 5.11 10.00 -14.09
CA ALA A 36 6.43 9.56 -14.53
C ALA A 36 6.34 8.37 -15.49
N ALA A 37 5.49 7.38 -15.19
CA ALA A 37 5.24 6.24 -16.09
C ALA A 37 4.65 6.68 -17.43
N ALA A 38 3.69 7.62 -17.41
CA ALA A 38 3.11 8.18 -18.62
C ALA A 38 4.14 8.97 -19.45
N ALA A 39 5.05 9.70 -18.80
CA ALA A 39 6.13 10.42 -19.46
C ALA A 39 7.15 9.47 -20.12
N VAL A 40 7.50 8.36 -19.46
CA VAL A 40 8.36 7.33 -20.05
C VAL A 40 7.67 6.66 -21.23
N GLY A 41 6.37 6.34 -21.10
CA GLY A 41 5.56 5.77 -22.18
C GLY A 41 5.46 6.70 -23.39
N SER A 42 5.24 8.00 -23.17
CA SER A 42 5.17 8.99 -24.25
C SER A 42 6.52 9.21 -24.92
N LEU A 43 7.62 9.19 -24.16
CA LEU A 43 8.98 9.28 -24.70
C LEU A 43 9.29 8.08 -25.61
N LEU A 44 8.94 6.86 -25.17
CA LEU A 44 9.14 5.63 -25.96
C LEU A 44 8.31 5.64 -27.25
N LEU A 45 7.06 6.11 -27.19
CA LEU A 45 6.19 6.21 -28.37
C LEU A 45 6.57 7.37 -29.30
N GLY A 46 7.13 8.47 -28.76
CA GLY A 46 7.42 9.68 -29.51
C GLY A 46 8.79 9.72 -30.19
N VAL A 47 9.84 9.22 -29.53
CA VAL A 47 11.23 9.44 -30.00
C VAL A 47 11.80 8.23 -30.77
N GLY A 48 11.38 7.01 -30.42
CA GLY A 48 11.91 5.77 -31.00
C GLY A 48 11.48 5.48 -32.45
N PRO A 49 10.16 5.48 -32.76
CA PRO A 49 9.70 5.09 -34.09
C PRO A 49 10.10 6.07 -35.19
N LEU A 50 10.08 7.39 -34.90
CA LEU A 50 10.35 8.42 -35.91
C LEU A 50 11.82 8.48 -36.36
N THR A 51 12.75 8.02 -35.54
CA THR A 51 14.19 7.98 -35.87
C THR A 51 14.62 6.64 -36.50
N ALA A 52 13.85 5.57 -36.27
CA ALA A 52 14.18 4.22 -36.73
C ALA A 52 13.71 3.90 -38.16
N VAL A 53 12.71 4.61 -38.71
CA VAL A 53 12.13 4.32 -40.04
C VAL A 53 13.17 4.30 -41.18
N GLY A 54 14.33 4.96 -41.03
CA GLY A 54 15.42 4.94 -42.01
C GLY A 54 16.54 3.91 -41.77
N ARG A 55 16.54 3.16 -40.66
CA ARG A 55 17.69 2.34 -40.21
C ARG A 55 17.41 0.84 -40.07
N VAL A 56 16.16 0.39 -40.19
CA VAL A 56 15.82 -1.04 -40.05
C VAL A 56 16.08 -1.76 -41.37
N GLY A 57 17.25 -2.40 -41.49
CA GLY A 57 17.68 -3.09 -42.71
C GLY A 57 17.05 -4.48 -42.94
N THR A 58 16.45 -5.10 -41.91
CA THR A 58 15.83 -6.43 -42.02
C THR A 58 14.55 -6.59 -41.18
N ALA A 59 13.60 -7.41 -41.63
CA ALA A 59 12.35 -7.68 -40.91
C ALA A 59 12.56 -8.28 -39.50
N GLY A 60 13.70 -8.94 -39.27
CA GLY A 60 14.06 -9.49 -37.95
C GLY A 60 14.34 -8.41 -36.91
N ASP A 61 15.02 -7.33 -37.30
CA ASP A 61 15.34 -6.22 -36.39
C ASP A 61 14.07 -5.44 -35.99
N ALA A 62 13.12 -5.28 -36.93
CA ALA A 62 11.79 -4.71 -36.66
C ALA A 62 11.01 -5.53 -35.63
N LEU A 63 11.06 -6.87 -35.75
CA LEU A 63 10.37 -7.78 -34.83
C LEU A 63 10.94 -7.68 -33.42
N TRP A 64 12.28 -7.65 -33.28
CA TRP A 64 12.92 -7.50 -31.97
C TRP A 64 12.65 -6.15 -31.32
N ALA A 65 12.64 -5.07 -32.10
CA ALA A 65 12.24 -3.74 -31.62
C ALA A 65 10.78 -3.74 -31.12
N PHE A 66 9.86 -4.36 -31.86
CA PHE A 66 8.47 -4.50 -31.44
C PHE A 66 8.31 -5.33 -30.16
N VAL A 67 9.01 -6.45 -30.05
CA VAL A 67 9.02 -7.29 -28.83
C VAL A 67 9.55 -6.50 -27.63
N GLY A 68 10.65 -5.76 -27.78
CA GLY A 68 11.20 -4.92 -26.71
C GLY A 68 10.21 -3.85 -26.23
N LEU A 69 9.49 -3.20 -27.17
CA LEU A 69 8.44 -2.23 -26.86
C LEU A 69 7.27 -2.85 -26.10
N VAL A 70 6.78 -4.02 -26.53
CA VAL A 70 5.68 -4.72 -25.86
C VAL A 70 6.07 -5.14 -24.45
N VAL A 71 7.29 -5.64 -24.26
CA VAL A 71 7.82 -6.00 -22.93
C VAL A 71 7.91 -4.77 -22.02
N ALA A 72 8.38 -3.63 -22.54
CA ALA A 72 8.44 -2.39 -21.78
C ALA A 72 7.03 -1.92 -21.36
N LEU A 73 6.06 -1.92 -22.28
CA LEU A 73 4.67 -1.55 -21.99
C LEU A 73 4.01 -2.49 -20.98
N ALA A 74 4.25 -3.80 -21.08
CA ALA A 74 3.79 -4.77 -20.11
C ALA A 74 4.36 -4.51 -18.71
N GLY A 75 5.66 -4.17 -18.62
CA GLY A 75 6.29 -3.77 -17.37
C GLY A 75 5.62 -2.54 -16.73
N VAL A 76 5.29 -1.53 -17.53
CA VAL A 76 4.55 -0.35 -17.07
C VAL A 76 3.14 -0.71 -16.58
N GLY A 77 2.39 -1.51 -17.35
CA GLY A 77 1.04 -1.94 -16.97
C GLY A 77 1.01 -2.73 -15.66
N VAL A 78 1.96 -3.65 -15.47
CA VAL A 78 2.14 -4.38 -14.21
C VAL A 78 2.47 -3.42 -13.06
N GLY A 79 3.33 -2.43 -13.29
CA GLY A 79 3.64 -1.39 -12.30
C GLY A 79 2.40 -0.60 -11.85
N ILE A 80 1.55 -0.19 -12.81
CA ILE A 80 0.29 0.50 -12.53
C ILE A 80 -0.67 -0.40 -11.75
N TRP A 81 -0.81 -1.67 -12.16
CA TRP A 81 -1.65 -2.64 -11.47
C TRP A 81 -1.28 -2.76 -9.99
N PHE A 82 0.01 -2.98 -9.69
CA PHE A 82 0.48 -3.09 -8.31
C PHE A 82 0.34 -1.79 -7.50
N ALA A 83 0.45 -0.63 -8.15
CA ALA A 83 0.18 0.66 -7.52
C ALA A 83 -1.32 0.83 -7.18
N ALA A 84 -2.21 0.41 -8.08
CA ALA A 84 -3.65 0.43 -7.87
C ALA A 84 -4.09 -0.54 -6.77
N GLU A 85 -3.47 -1.71 -6.69
CA GLU A 85 -3.73 -2.70 -5.66
C GLU A 85 -3.29 -2.20 -4.28
N ALA A 86 -2.21 -1.40 -4.21
CA ALA A 86 -1.79 -0.71 -2.98
C ALA A 86 -2.76 0.40 -2.54
N LEU A 87 -3.54 0.97 -3.46
CA LEU A 87 -4.51 2.04 -3.20
C LEU A 87 -5.89 1.52 -2.76
N THR A 88 -6.14 0.21 -2.85
CA THR A 88 -7.42 -0.39 -2.46
C THR A 88 -7.32 -0.87 -1.01
N PRO A 89 -7.87 -0.13 -0.03
CA PRO A 89 -7.72 -0.50 1.37
C PRO A 89 -8.46 -1.82 1.64
N PRO A 90 -7.77 -2.86 2.15
CA PRO A 90 -8.44 -4.08 2.55
C PRO A 90 -9.32 -3.80 3.76
N VAL A 91 -10.52 -4.41 3.79
CA VAL A 91 -11.37 -4.38 4.99
C VAL A 91 -10.68 -5.20 6.08
N THR A 92 -10.13 -4.52 7.08
CA THR A 92 -9.44 -5.19 8.19
C THR A 92 -10.46 -5.70 9.21
N THR A 93 -10.49 -7.02 9.40
CA THR A 93 -11.28 -7.65 10.46
C THR A 93 -10.38 -8.56 11.31
N LEU A 94 -10.85 -8.94 12.50
CA LEU A 94 -10.10 -9.91 13.31
C LEU A 94 -10.02 -11.29 12.64
N ALA A 95 -10.97 -11.64 11.77
CA ALA A 95 -10.90 -12.89 10.98
C ALA A 95 -9.73 -12.86 9.98
N THR A 96 -9.26 -11.67 9.60
CA THR A 96 -8.10 -11.56 8.72
C THR A 96 -6.81 -12.04 9.39
N LEU A 97 -6.76 -12.13 10.73
CA LEU A 97 -5.61 -12.67 11.47
C LEU A 97 -5.30 -14.12 11.09
N ASP A 98 -6.27 -14.90 10.61
CA ASP A 98 -6.09 -16.30 10.20
C ASP A 98 -5.48 -16.44 8.80
N THR A 99 -5.37 -15.36 8.04
CA THR A 99 -4.78 -15.40 6.69
C THR A 99 -3.28 -15.73 6.73
N PRO A 100 -2.74 -16.40 5.70
CA PRO A 100 -1.31 -16.73 5.64
C PRO A 100 -0.42 -15.49 5.61
N ALA A 101 -0.92 -14.37 5.06
CA ALA A 101 -0.26 -13.07 5.09
C ALA A 101 0.13 -12.66 6.53
N LEU A 102 -0.74 -12.91 7.51
CA LEU A 102 -0.52 -12.49 8.89
C LEU A 102 0.18 -13.55 9.76
N ALA A 103 0.73 -14.61 9.17
CA ALA A 103 1.43 -15.66 9.91
C ALA A 103 2.57 -15.12 10.81
N GLY A 104 3.31 -14.12 10.34
CA GLY A 104 4.37 -13.49 11.14
C GLY A 104 3.84 -12.71 12.35
N LEU A 105 2.69 -12.04 12.21
CA LEU A 105 2.02 -11.39 13.33
C LEU A 105 1.48 -12.43 14.32
N ARG A 106 0.86 -13.49 13.82
CA ARG A 106 0.35 -14.59 14.66
C ARG A 106 1.45 -15.27 15.46
N ALA A 107 2.60 -15.53 14.84
CA ALA A 107 3.77 -16.06 15.54
C ALA A 107 4.25 -15.12 16.66
N ARG A 108 4.22 -13.80 16.41
CA ARG A 108 4.59 -12.80 17.41
C ARG A 108 3.58 -12.74 18.56
N ILE A 109 2.29 -12.80 18.27
CA ILE A 109 1.23 -12.87 19.27
C ILE A 109 1.38 -14.14 20.10
N GLY A 110 1.61 -15.29 19.46
CA GLY A 110 1.82 -16.56 20.15
C GLY A 110 3.06 -16.60 21.04
N THR A 111 4.00 -15.66 20.91
CA THR A 111 5.15 -15.55 21.81
C THR A 111 4.78 -14.93 23.15
N ASP A 112 3.82 -14.00 23.17
CA ASP A 112 3.37 -13.29 24.37
C ASP A 112 1.88 -12.93 24.22
N PRO A 113 0.97 -13.90 24.37
CA PRO A 113 -0.46 -13.68 24.17
C PRO A 113 -1.03 -12.69 25.20
N GLY A 114 -0.51 -12.69 26.43
CA GLY A 114 -0.94 -11.79 27.51
C GLY A 114 -0.75 -10.31 27.17
N ALA A 115 0.28 -9.95 26.41
CA ALA A 115 0.46 -8.57 25.95
C ALA A 115 -0.61 -8.09 24.96
N PHE A 116 -1.27 -9.00 24.24
CA PHE A 116 -2.28 -8.65 23.22
C PHE A 116 -3.72 -8.85 23.71
N TYR A 117 -3.97 -9.94 24.43
CA TYR A 117 -5.30 -10.34 24.88
C TYR A 117 -5.59 -9.96 26.34
N GLY A 118 -4.55 -9.62 27.12
CA GLY A 118 -4.69 -9.22 28.52
C GLY A 118 -5.27 -10.36 29.38
N PRO A 119 -6.13 -10.05 30.37
CA PRO A 119 -6.69 -11.06 31.26
C PRO A 119 -7.82 -11.90 30.62
N PHE A 120 -8.18 -11.65 29.36
CA PHE A 120 -9.36 -12.22 28.73
C PHE A 120 -9.09 -13.56 28.01
N GLY A 121 -7.87 -14.10 28.11
CA GLY A 121 -7.49 -15.39 27.53
C GLY A 121 -6.31 -15.29 26.57
N ASP A 122 -6.13 -16.32 25.74
CA ASP A 122 -4.98 -16.45 24.84
C ASP A 122 -5.36 -16.40 23.35
N SER A 123 -6.63 -16.12 23.04
CA SER A 123 -7.14 -16.10 21.67
C SER A 123 -8.06 -14.92 21.37
N VAL A 124 -8.22 -14.63 20.07
CA VAL A 124 -9.20 -13.66 19.57
C VAL A 124 -10.62 -14.04 19.97
N THR A 125 -10.92 -15.34 20.02
CA THR A 125 -12.23 -15.85 20.39
C THR A 125 -12.52 -15.56 21.86
N ASP A 126 -11.54 -15.75 22.75
CA ASP A 126 -11.68 -15.47 24.17
C ASP A 126 -11.85 -13.97 24.43
N LEU A 127 -11.07 -13.14 23.73
CA LEU A 127 -11.22 -11.68 23.82
C LEU A 127 -12.63 -11.22 23.37
N ARG A 128 -13.14 -11.78 22.26
CA ARG A 128 -14.51 -11.48 21.78
C ARG A 128 -15.56 -11.95 22.79
N ALA A 129 -15.39 -13.16 23.32
CA ALA A 129 -16.26 -13.70 24.36
C ALA A 129 -16.26 -12.79 25.60
N GLY A 130 -15.08 -12.29 26.02
CA GLY A 130 -14.93 -11.33 27.11
C GLY A 130 -15.73 -10.05 26.87
N VAL A 131 -15.63 -9.45 25.68
CA VAL A 131 -16.42 -8.26 25.32
C VAL A 131 -17.92 -8.54 25.42
N THR A 132 -18.40 -9.64 24.84
CA THR A 132 -19.84 -9.96 24.87
C THR A 132 -20.34 -10.26 26.26
N THR A 133 -19.55 -10.99 27.07
CA THR A 133 -19.91 -11.38 28.43
C THR A 133 -19.97 -10.17 29.35
N HIS A 134 -18.97 -9.27 29.31
CA HIS A 134 -18.98 -8.07 30.16
C HIS A 134 -20.03 -7.06 29.75
N ALA A 135 -20.32 -6.92 28.45
CA ALA A 135 -21.42 -6.09 27.97
C ALA A 135 -22.79 -6.63 28.43
N ALA A 136 -22.99 -7.95 28.35
CA ALA A 136 -24.22 -8.59 28.83
C ALA A 136 -24.37 -8.46 30.35
N ALA A 137 -23.29 -8.67 31.11
CA ALA A 137 -23.27 -8.50 32.55
C ALA A 137 -23.58 -7.06 32.96
N ALA A 138 -22.98 -6.06 32.31
CA ALA A 138 -23.26 -4.65 32.57
C ALA A 138 -24.73 -4.30 32.30
N ALA A 139 -25.31 -4.80 31.21
CA ALA A 139 -26.72 -4.60 30.89
C ALA A 139 -27.64 -5.24 31.95
N GLN A 140 -27.35 -6.48 32.36
CA GLN A 140 -28.15 -7.18 33.37
C GLN A 140 -28.05 -6.51 34.74
N LEU A 141 -26.85 -6.09 35.15
CA LEU A 141 -26.63 -5.37 36.40
C LEU A 141 -27.33 -4.01 36.41
N ALA A 142 -27.35 -3.29 35.30
CA ALA A 142 -28.10 -2.03 35.18
C ALA A 142 -29.61 -2.24 35.36
N ILE A 143 -30.16 -3.32 34.80
CA ILE A 143 -31.57 -3.70 34.99
C ILE A 143 -31.85 -4.00 36.47
N LEU A 144 -31.02 -4.83 37.11
CA LEU A 144 -31.17 -5.17 38.54
C LEU A 144 -31.09 -3.92 39.43
N LEU A 145 -30.11 -3.04 39.17
CA LEU A 145 -29.94 -1.79 39.91
C LEU A 145 -31.16 -0.85 39.77
N SER A 146 -31.86 -0.87 38.63
CA SER A 146 -33.08 -0.06 38.44
C SER A 146 -34.28 -0.56 39.27
N GLN A 147 -34.30 -1.85 39.61
CA GLN A 147 -35.39 -2.50 40.34
C GLN A 147 -35.12 -2.56 41.85
N GLU A 148 -33.85 -2.53 42.25
CA GLU A 148 -33.43 -2.70 43.64
C GLU A 148 -33.79 -1.47 44.50
N ARG A 149 -34.39 -1.70 45.67
CA ARG A 149 -34.82 -0.64 46.61
C ARG A 149 -33.97 -0.59 47.86
N ASP A 150 -33.29 -1.69 48.21
CA ASP A 150 -32.44 -1.72 49.39
C ASP A 150 -31.13 -0.93 49.16
N PRO A 151 -30.80 0.08 49.99
CA PRO A 151 -29.60 0.88 49.82
C PRO A 151 -28.29 0.08 49.92
N THR A 152 -28.26 -0.98 50.75
CA THR A 152 -27.02 -1.77 50.91
C THR A 152 -26.74 -2.61 49.66
N THR A 153 -27.75 -3.31 49.16
CA THR A 153 -27.68 -4.09 47.92
C THR A 153 -27.42 -3.19 46.71
N ARG A 154 -28.04 -2.00 46.63
CA ARG A 154 -27.75 -1.02 45.57
C ARG A 154 -26.28 -0.64 45.51
N THR A 155 -25.61 -0.49 46.65
CA THR A 155 -24.18 -0.12 46.70
C THR A 155 -23.31 -1.23 46.11
N VAL A 156 -23.62 -2.50 46.42
CA VAL A 156 -22.90 -3.66 45.88
C VAL A 156 -23.15 -3.79 44.37
N LEU A 157 -24.40 -3.65 43.92
CA LEU A 157 -24.76 -3.69 42.50
C LEU A 157 -24.11 -2.56 41.69
N ASP A 158 -24.04 -1.36 42.26
CA ASP A 158 -23.39 -0.22 41.62
C ASP A 158 -21.87 -0.45 41.45
N GLN A 159 -21.21 -1.00 42.47
CA GLN A 159 -19.80 -1.37 42.37
C GLN A 159 -19.59 -2.45 41.31
N ALA A 160 -20.40 -3.52 41.32
CA ALA A 160 -20.31 -4.60 40.33
C ALA A 160 -20.56 -4.08 38.90
N LEU A 161 -21.48 -3.13 38.73
CA LEU A 161 -21.75 -2.48 37.44
C LEU A 161 -20.53 -1.68 36.96
N ARG A 162 -19.90 -0.90 37.85
CA ARG A 162 -18.68 -0.16 37.53
C ARG A 162 -17.54 -1.08 37.12
N ASP A 163 -17.36 -2.20 37.81
CA ASP A 163 -16.33 -3.18 37.49
C ASP A 163 -16.61 -3.87 36.14
N ALA A 164 -17.86 -4.25 35.87
CA ALA A 164 -18.27 -4.83 34.59
C ALA A 164 -18.04 -3.85 33.42
N GLN A 165 -18.39 -2.58 33.59
CA GLN A 165 -18.14 -1.53 32.59
C GLN A 165 -16.65 -1.26 32.37
N ALA A 166 -15.84 -1.29 33.44
CA ALA A 166 -14.39 -1.14 33.33
C ALA A 166 -13.77 -2.28 32.52
N ASN A 167 -14.18 -3.52 32.79
CA ASN A 167 -13.72 -4.70 32.06
C ASN A 167 -14.16 -4.67 30.60
N GLU A 168 -15.40 -4.26 30.31
CA GLU A 168 -15.89 -4.08 28.94
C GLU A 168 -15.04 -3.06 28.16
N ARG A 169 -14.74 -1.90 28.77
CA ARG A 169 -13.91 -0.87 28.14
C ARG A 169 -12.50 -1.38 27.86
N LEU A 170 -11.91 -2.10 28.80
CA LEU A 170 -10.59 -2.71 28.64
C LEU A 170 -10.58 -3.72 27.49
N ALA A 171 -11.55 -4.64 27.46
CA ALA A 171 -11.65 -5.64 26.41
C ALA A 171 -11.83 -5.00 25.01
N ARG A 172 -12.68 -3.97 24.89
CA ARG A 172 -12.85 -3.20 23.65
C ARG A 172 -11.58 -2.45 23.25
N GLN A 173 -10.83 -1.91 24.20
CA GLN A 173 -9.56 -1.23 23.93
C GLN A 173 -8.52 -2.20 23.39
N LEU A 174 -8.39 -3.38 23.99
CA LEU A 174 -7.51 -4.44 23.49
C LEU A 174 -7.91 -4.90 22.08
N GLN A 175 -9.21 -5.04 21.84
CA GLN A 175 -9.73 -5.38 20.51
C GLN A 175 -9.37 -4.33 19.44
N ARG A 176 -9.52 -3.03 19.77
CA ARG A 176 -9.13 -1.93 18.86
C ARG A 176 -7.63 -1.91 18.59
N ARG A 177 -6.81 -2.02 19.64
CA ARG A 177 -5.35 -2.12 19.49
C ARG A 177 -4.95 -3.30 18.61
N LEU A 178 -5.60 -4.45 18.77
CA LEU A 178 -5.33 -5.62 17.94
C LEU A 178 -5.69 -5.36 16.47
N LEU A 179 -6.83 -4.70 16.21
CA LEU A 179 -7.21 -4.30 14.85
C LEU A 179 -6.22 -3.30 14.23
N GLU A 180 -5.74 -2.33 15.02
CA GLU A 180 -4.69 -1.39 14.59
C GLU A 180 -3.40 -2.13 14.22
N PHE A 181 -2.95 -3.08 15.05
CA PHE A 181 -1.79 -3.90 14.74
C PHE A 181 -1.96 -4.73 13.47
N VAL A 182 -3.13 -5.37 13.30
CA VAL A 182 -3.46 -6.12 12.09
C VAL A 182 -3.42 -5.21 10.88
N HIS A 183 -4.00 -4.01 10.97
CA HIS A 183 -4.02 -3.03 9.88
C HIS A 183 -2.60 -2.58 9.50
N VAL A 184 -1.79 -2.18 10.48
CA VAL A 184 -0.39 -1.77 10.26
C VAL A 184 0.43 -2.89 9.61
N TRP A 185 0.22 -4.14 10.04
CA TRP A 185 0.94 -5.28 9.47
C TRP A 185 0.52 -5.58 8.03
N GLN A 186 -0.79 -5.48 7.74
CA GLN A 186 -1.31 -5.59 6.37
C GLN A 186 -0.70 -4.53 5.45
N VAL A 187 -0.68 -3.26 5.88
CA VAL A 187 -0.07 -2.16 5.13
C VAL A 187 1.41 -2.43 4.90
N ARG A 188 2.15 -2.88 5.93
CA ARG A 188 3.58 -3.22 5.79
C ARG A 188 3.82 -4.32 4.76
N GLN A 189 2.99 -5.35 4.73
CA GLN A 189 3.13 -6.43 3.74
C GLN A 189 2.75 -6.00 2.34
N ALA A 190 1.66 -5.24 2.19
CA ALA A 190 1.27 -4.65 0.91
C ALA A 190 2.39 -3.79 0.34
N LEU A 191 3.00 -2.93 1.17
CA LEU A 191 4.15 -2.12 0.78
C LEU A 191 5.37 -2.96 0.39
N ARG A 192 5.69 -4.03 1.14
CA ARG A 192 6.82 -4.90 0.79
C ARG A 192 6.60 -5.59 -0.55
N ARG A 193 5.38 -6.09 -0.80
CA ARG A 193 5.00 -6.72 -2.07
C ARG A 193 5.05 -5.70 -3.22
N SER A 194 4.50 -4.52 -3.00
CA SER A 194 4.54 -3.41 -3.96
C SER A 194 5.97 -3.03 -4.32
N ARG A 195 6.87 -2.85 -3.34
CA ARG A 195 8.30 -2.55 -3.59
C ARG A 195 8.97 -3.60 -4.46
N ILE A 196 8.78 -4.88 -4.17
CA ILE A 196 9.35 -5.97 -4.97
C ILE A 196 8.78 -5.96 -6.38
N ALA A 197 7.48 -5.75 -6.51
CA ALA A 197 6.83 -5.66 -7.81
C ALA A 197 7.29 -4.45 -8.63
N THR A 198 7.45 -3.28 -8.02
CA THR A 198 7.98 -2.08 -8.68
C THR A 198 9.42 -2.29 -9.13
N LEU A 199 10.27 -2.92 -8.30
CA LEU A 199 11.65 -3.25 -8.69
C LEU A 199 11.67 -4.24 -9.86
N ALA A 200 10.82 -5.28 -9.81
CA ALA A 200 10.69 -6.23 -10.90
C ALA A 200 10.20 -5.57 -12.19
N ALA A 201 9.18 -4.70 -12.10
CA ALA A 201 8.68 -3.92 -13.23
C ALA A 201 9.77 -3.02 -13.83
N MET A 202 10.56 -2.32 -13.00
CA MET A 202 11.69 -1.52 -13.48
C MET A 202 12.75 -2.37 -14.18
N ALA A 203 13.06 -3.56 -13.64
CA ALA A 203 14.00 -4.48 -14.28
C ALA A 203 13.50 -4.95 -15.66
N VAL A 204 12.20 -5.24 -15.79
CA VAL A 204 11.57 -5.61 -17.06
C VAL A 204 11.63 -4.46 -18.06
N VAL A 205 11.32 -3.24 -17.63
CA VAL A 205 11.42 -2.04 -18.49
C VAL A 205 12.86 -1.80 -18.94
N ALA A 206 13.83 -1.88 -18.03
CA ALA A 206 15.25 -1.73 -18.38
C ALA A 206 15.70 -2.80 -19.37
N LEU A 207 15.30 -4.06 -19.18
CA LEU A 207 15.59 -5.14 -20.11
C LEU A 207 14.98 -4.89 -21.50
N GLY A 208 13.71 -4.48 -21.55
CA GLY A 208 13.02 -4.13 -22.81
C GLY A 208 13.70 -2.98 -23.54
N ALA A 209 14.11 -1.94 -22.81
CA ALA A 209 14.85 -0.81 -23.38
C ALA A 209 16.23 -1.22 -23.92
N VAL A 210 16.98 -2.05 -23.19
CA VAL A 210 18.27 -2.59 -23.64
C VAL A 210 18.11 -3.42 -24.90
N LEU A 211 17.10 -4.29 -24.97
CA LEU A 211 16.80 -5.08 -26.17
C LEU A 211 16.45 -4.20 -27.37
N PHE A 212 15.61 -3.17 -27.16
CA PHE A 212 15.26 -2.22 -28.21
C PHE A 212 16.49 -1.46 -28.72
N LEU A 213 17.34 -0.97 -27.82
CA LEU A 213 18.57 -0.27 -28.19
C LEU A 213 19.55 -1.17 -28.92
N LEU A 214 19.73 -2.43 -28.49
CA LEU A 214 20.59 -3.39 -29.19
C LEU A 214 20.08 -3.72 -30.60
N ALA A 215 18.75 -3.80 -30.78
CA ALA A 215 18.15 -4.02 -32.10
C ALA A 215 18.24 -2.79 -33.02
N THR A 216 18.48 -1.59 -32.47
CA THR A 216 18.48 -0.31 -33.21
C THR A 216 19.85 0.38 -33.27
N ALA A 217 20.85 -0.11 -32.53
CA ALA A 217 22.21 0.42 -32.54
C ALA A 217 22.93 0.12 -33.88
N ASP A 218 23.54 1.17 -34.44
CA ASP A 218 23.97 1.32 -35.83
C ASP A 218 24.76 0.15 -36.47
N ARG A 219 24.41 -0.15 -37.73
CA ARG A 219 25.36 -0.63 -38.75
C ARG A 219 25.93 0.60 -39.50
N PRO A 220 27.22 0.59 -39.89
CA PRO A 220 27.86 1.75 -40.52
C PRO A 220 27.12 2.15 -41.81
N VAL A 221 26.86 3.45 -41.94
CA VAL A 221 26.33 4.08 -43.16
C VAL A 221 27.30 3.78 -44.29
N ALA A 222 26.85 3.06 -45.32
CA ALA A 222 27.65 2.85 -46.52
C ALA A 222 28.02 4.21 -47.11
N THR A 223 29.32 4.52 -47.14
CA THR A 223 29.85 5.72 -47.77
C THR A 223 29.37 5.75 -49.22
N PRO A 224 28.71 6.83 -49.70
CA PRO A 224 28.31 6.90 -51.10
C PRO A 224 29.55 6.75 -51.98
N ALA A 225 29.51 5.79 -52.90
CA ALA A 225 30.61 5.50 -53.82
C ALA A 225 31.00 6.79 -54.58
N PRO A 226 32.30 7.10 -54.73
CA PRO A 226 32.72 8.27 -55.48
C PRO A 226 32.19 8.20 -56.91
N THR A 227 31.49 9.25 -57.32
CA THR A 227 30.94 9.41 -58.67
C THR A 227 32.08 9.28 -59.70
N PRO A 228 31.95 8.45 -60.74
CA PRO A 228 33.00 8.32 -61.74
C PRO A 228 33.21 9.67 -62.46
N SER A 229 34.44 10.16 -62.45
CA SER A 229 34.82 11.37 -63.18
C SER A 229 34.58 11.18 -64.69
N PRO A 230 34.00 12.16 -65.40
CA PRO A 230 33.81 12.05 -66.84
C PRO A 230 35.17 11.99 -67.55
N SER A 231 35.43 10.86 -68.22
CA SER A 231 36.60 10.66 -69.09
C SER A 231 36.48 11.56 -70.32
N ASN A 232 37.20 12.67 -70.32
CA ASN A 232 37.23 13.60 -71.44
C ASN A 232 38.08 13.00 -72.57
N SER A 233 37.41 12.33 -73.51
CA SER A 233 38.04 11.73 -74.69
C SER A 233 37.99 12.77 -75.82
N ALA A 234 39.10 13.44 -76.09
CA ALA A 234 39.21 14.35 -77.24
C ALA A 234 39.32 13.54 -78.55
N PRO A 235 38.63 13.92 -79.65
CA PRO A 235 38.72 13.21 -80.91
C PRO A 235 40.05 13.54 -81.66
N PRO A 236 40.62 12.60 -82.41
CA PRO A 236 41.81 12.82 -83.22
C PRO A 236 41.50 13.71 -84.44
N ARG A 237 42.49 14.54 -84.81
CA ARG A 237 42.47 15.44 -85.97
C ARG A 237 42.64 14.70 -87.29
#